data_AF-A0A9B0TE31-F1
#
_entry.id   AF-A0A9B0TE31-F1
#
_cell.length_a   1.000
_cell.length_b   1.000
_cell.length_c   1.000
_cell.angle_alpha   90.00
_cell.angle_beta   90.00
_cell.angle_gamma   90.00
#
_symmetry.space_group_name_H-M   'P 1'
#
loop_
_entity.id
_entity.type
_entity.pdbx_description
1 polymer ?
#
loop_
_entity_poly.entity_id
_entity_poly.type
_entity_poly.pdbx_seq_one_letter_code
_entity_poly.pdbx_strand_id
1 'polypeptide(L)'
;MSPTFQQPNTLRLRRQPKYPRKSAPRRNKFDHYAIIKFPLTTESAIKKFEDNNTLVLIVDVKVKRLSHKAMKQLCNIDIAKVNFLIRPFGEKKAYVRLAPDYNALDAANKIGII
;
A
#
# COMPACT_ATOMS: atom_id res chain seq x y z
N MET A 1 -45.45 35.41 2.28
CA MET A 1 -44.64 35.78 3.45
C MET A 1 -44.65 34.60 4.41
N SER A 2 -43.48 34.02 4.72
CA SER A 2 -43.41 32.94 5.73
C SER A 2 -43.42 33.57 7.12
N PRO A 3 -44.26 33.11 8.07
CA PRO A 3 -44.26 33.59 9.45
C PRO A 3 -43.04 33.10 10.25
N THR A 4 -42.22 32.23 9.68
CA THR A 4 -41.11 31.56 10.36
C THR A 4 -39.81 32.31 10.16
N PHE A 5 -39.19 32.76 11.26
CA PHE A 5 -37.89 33.42 11.24
C PHE A 5 -36.77 32.40 10.94
N GLN A 6 -35.89 32.71 9.98
CA GLN A 6 -34.71 31.91 9.67
C GLN A 6 -33.44 32.72 9.91
N GLN A 7 -32.39 32.05 10.40
CA GLN A 7 -31.11 32.70 10.62
C GLN A 7 -30.51 33.15 9.28
N PRO A 8 -30.12 34.44 9.14
CA PRO A 8 -29.46 34.92 7.94
C PRO A 8 -28.05 34.33 7.85
N ASN A 9 -27.55 34.18 6.62
CA ASN A 9 -26.18 33.75 6.39
C ASN A 9 -25.20 34.83 6.83
N THR A 10 -24.44 34.56 7.88
CA THR A 10 -23.42 35.46 8.43
C THR A 10 -22.00 35.00 8.07
N LEU A 11 -21.04 35.91 8.16
CA LEU A 11 -19.62 35.61 7.96
C LEU A 11 -19.14 34.60 9.02
N ARG A 12 -18.78 33.38 8.59
CA ARG A 12 -18.13 32.37 9.43
C ARG A 12 -16.64 32.32 9.12
N LEU A 13 -15.83 32.97 9.96
CA LEU A 13 -14.37 32.97 9.82
C LEU A 13 -13.81 31.55 9.99
N ARG A 14 -12.75 31.22 9.22
CA ARG A 14 -12.01 29.96 9.39
C ARG A 14 -11.27 29.98 10.73
N ARG A 15 -11.21 28.83 11.41
CA ARG A 15 -10.46 28.67 12.66
C ARG A 15 -8.96 28.92 12.43
N GLN A 16 -8.41 29.93 13.09
CA GLN A 16 -6.98 30.21 13.15
C GLN A 16 -6.54 30.22 14.63
N PRO A 17 -6.25 29.05 15.23
CA PRO A 17 -5.85 28.98 16.62
C PRO A 17 -4.45 29.62 16.80
N LYS A 18 -4.25 30.37 17.89
CA LYS A 18 -2.96 31.03 18.19
C LYS A 18 -1.84 30.05 18.57
N TYR A 19 -2.19 28.80 18.89
CA TYR A 19 -1.26 27.75 19.30
C TYR A 19 -1.61 26.42 18.65
N PRO A 20 -0.61 25.55 18.38
CA PRO A 20 -0.87 24.24 17.80
C PRO A 20 -1.51 23.30 18.82
N ARG A 21 -2.45 22.44 18.38
CA ARG A 21 -3.10 21.42 19.23
C ARG A 21 -2.17 20.28 19.66
N LYS A 22 -1.10 20.05 18.90
CA LYS A 22 -0.07 19.04 19.18
C LYS A 22 1.28 19.74 19.09
N SER A 23 2.14 19.48 20.06
CA SER A 23 3.49 20.05 20.11
C SER A 23 4.36 19.58 18.95
N ALA A 24 4.16 18.33 18.48
CA ALA A 24 4.90 17.75 17.38
C ALA A 24 3.99 17.08 16.33
N PRO A 25 4.39 17.09 15.04
CA PRO A 25 3.70 16.33 14.01
C PRO A 25 3.81 14.83 14.27
N ARG A 26 2.76 14.08 13.90
CA ARG A 26 2.75 12.62 14.01
C ARG A 26 3.65 12.03 12.92
N ARG A 27 4.56 11.13 13.29
CA ARG A 27 5.33 10.32 12.33
C ARG A 27 4.41 9.33 11.63
N ASN A 28 4.63 9.11 10.33
CA ASN A 28 4.02 7.99 9.63
C ASN A 28 4.60 6.69 10.23
N LYS A 29 3.71 5.79 10.64
CA LYS A 29 4.09 4.44 11.11
C LYS A 29 3.96 3.40 10.00
N PHE A 30 3.44 3.80 8.85
CA PHE A 30 3.06 2.92 7.77
C PHE A 30 3.99 3.14 6.57
N ASP A 31 5.26 2.85 6.82
CA ASP A 31 6.35 3.06 5.88
C ASP A 31 6.50 1.83 4.96
N HIS A 32 7.36 1.92 3.95
CA HIS A 32 7.50 0.89 2.91
C HIS A 32 7.80 -0.51 3.49
N TYR A 33 8.66 -0.58 4.51
CA TYR A 33 8.98 -1.81 5.26
C TYR A 33 7.84 -2.32 6.15
N ALA A 34 6.94 -1.44 6.60
CA ALA A 34 5.76 -1.86 7.36
C ALA A 34 4.65 -2.40 6.44
N ILE A 35 4.59 -1.90 5.20
CA ILE A 35 3.63 -2.33 4.18
C ILE A 35 3.97 -3.74 3.71
N ILE A 36 5.22 -3.99 3.31
CA ILE A 36 5.67 -5.26 2.72
C ILE A 36 6.49 -5.99 3.78
N LYS A 37 5.97 -7.13 4.26
CA LYS A 37 6.57 -7.86 5.38
C LYS A 37 7.63 -8.84 4.89
N PHE A 38 7.24 -9.79 4.05
CA PHE A 38 8.15 -10.79 3.51
C PHE A 38 7.60 -11.40 2.20
N PRO A 39 8.48 -11.87 1.31
CA PRO A 39 8.08 -12.63 0.14
C PRO A 39 7.59 -14.03 0.51
N LEU A 40 6.68 -14.58 -0.29
CA LEU A 40 6.20 -15.93 -0.09
C LEU A 40 6.99 -16.91 -0.96
N THR A 41 7.60 -17.90 -0.32
CA THR A 41 8.51 -18.89 -0.95
C THR A 41 7.91 -20.27 -1.14
N THR A 42 6.58 -20.41 -1.06
CA THR A 42 5.91 -21.71 -1.28
C THR A 42 6.09 -22.17 -2.72
N GLU A 43 6.11 -23.48 -2.98
CA GLU A 43 6.20 -24.05 -4.34
C GLU A 43 5.18 -23.43 -5.32
N SER A 44 3.94 -23.25 -4.86
CA SER A 44 2.87 -22.60 -5.66
C SER A 44 3.15 -21.13 -5.99
N ALA A 45 3.95 -20.44 -5.17
CA ALA A 45 4.40 -19.07 -5.42
C ALA A 45 5.60 -19.05 -6.35
N ILE A 46 6.52 -20.00 -6.22
CA ILE A 46 7.67 -20.13 -7.12
C ILE A 46 7.21 -20.36 -8.56
N LYS A 47 6.24 -21.27 -8.77
CA LYS A 47 5.59 -21.47 -10.08
C LYS A 47 4.99 -20.18 -10.66
N LYS A 48 4.47 -19.29 -9.81
CA LYS A 48 3.93 -17.99 -10.24
C LYS A 48 5.00 -16.95 -10.62
N PHE A 49 6.24 -17.11 -10.15
CA PHE A 49 7.37 -16.31 -10.62
C PHE A 49 7.71 -16.67 -12.06
N GLU A 50 7.74 -17.96 -12.36
CA GLU A 50 8.11 -18.51 -13.67
C GLU A 50 7.00 -18.30 -14.71
N ASP A 51 5.79 -18.80 -14.45
CA ASP A 51 4.75 -18.91 -15.48
C ASP A 51 4.11 -17.57 -15.86
N ASN A 52 3.97 -16.68 -14.87
CA ASN A 52 3.09 -15.51 -14.98
C ASN A 52 3.81 -14.17 -14.75
N ASN A 53 5.11 -14.20 -14.47
CA ASN A 53 5.88 -13.01 -14.09
C ASN A 53 5.22 -12.25 -12.91
N THR A 54 4.81 -13.00 -11.88
CA THR A 54 4.07 -12.46 -10.73
C THR A 54 4.77 -12.72 -9.40
N LEU A 55 5.21 -11.66 -8.72
CA LEU A 55 5.74 -11.74 -7.35
C LEU A 55 4.61 -11.95 -6.34
N VAL A 56 4.83 -12.80 -5.35
CA VAL A 56 3.87 -13.17 -4.32
C VAL A 56 4.44 -12.73 -2.98
N LEU A 57 3.77 -11.78 -2.34
CA LEU A 57 4.28 -11.11 -1.15
C LEU A 57 3.25 -11.16 -0.03
N ILE A 58 3.72 -11.13 1.21
CA ILE A 58 2.90 -10.90 2.39
C ILE A 58 2.98 -9.45 2.76
N VAL A 59 1.79 -8.87 2.92
CA VAL A 59 1.56 -7.43 3.07
C VAL A 59 0.72 -7.22 4.33
N ASP A 60 0.81 -6.02 4.92
CA ASP A 60 -0.06 -5.67 6.04
C ASP A 60 -1.55 -5.65 5.64
N VAL A 61 -2.41 -6.12 6.54
CA VAL A 61 -3.86 -6.27 6.30
C VAL A 61 -4.53 -4.93 6.00
N LYS A 62 -4.02 -3.84 6.58
CA LYS A 62 -4.57 -2.48 6.42
C LYS A 62 -4.34 -1.90 5.03
N VAL A 63 -3.46 -2.50 4.23
CA VAL A 63 -3.15 -2.02 2.88
C VAL A 63 -4.34 -2.25 1.95
N LYS A 64 -5.04 -1.20 1.52
CA LYS A 64 -6.11 -1.32 0.51
C LYS A 64 -5.55 -1.41 -0.92
N ARG A 65 -4.51 -0.65 -1.22
CA ARG A 65 -3.82 -0.61 -2.52
C ARG A 65 -2.32 -0.65 -2.26
N LEU A 66 -1.60 -1.43 -3.06
CA LEU A 66 -0.15 -1.44 -2.99
C LEU A 66 0.39 -0.17 -3.63
N SER A 67 1.25 0.54 -2.93
CA SER A 67 1.89 1.74 -3.48
C SER A 67 2.98 1.32 -4.46
N HIS A 68 2.91 1.76 -5.72
CA HIS A 68 4.00 1.62 -6.71
C HIS A 68 5.33 2.12 -6.14
N LYS A 69 5.29 3.23 -5.37
CA LYS A 69 6.46 3.79 -4.68
C LYS A 69 7.13 2.79 -3.73
N ALA A 70 6.35 1.97 -3.01
CA ALA A 70 6.91 1.02 -2.06
C ALA A 70 7.68 -0.11 -2.76
N MET A 71 7.12 -0.64 -3.85
CA MET A 71 7.81 -1.66 -4.66
C MET A 71 9.01 -1.09 -5.40
N LYS A 72 8.86 0.13 -5.94
CA LYS A 72 9.95 0.80 -6.64
C LYS A 72 11.12 1.11 -5.72
N GLN A 73 10.88 1.54 -4.48
CA GLN A 73 11.98 1.82 -3.54
C GLN A 73 12.64 0.56 -2.98
N LEU A 74 11.87 -0.51 -2.73
CA LEU A 74 12.43 -1.72 -2.14
C LEU A 74 13.12 -2.61 -3.17
N CYS A 75 12.58 -2.67 -4.39
CA CYS A 75 13.03 -3.64 -5.39
C CYS A 75 13.50 -2.99 -6.71
N ASN A 76 13.25 -1.70 -6.93
CA ASN A 76 13.44 -1.01 -8.21
C ASN A 76 12.66 -1.65 -9.37
N ILE A 77 11.45 -2.14 -9.09
CA ILE A 77 10.59 -2.83 -10.05
C ILE A 77 9.31 -2.02 -10.27
N ASP A 78 8.86 -1.95 -11.52
CA ASP A 78 7.56 -1.39 -11.87
C ASP A 78 6.47 -2.47 -11.97
N ILE A 79 5.29 -2.12 -11.47
CA ILE A 79 4.15 -3.02 -11.33
C ILE A 79 3.15 -2.77 -12.44
N ALA A 80 2.66 -3.84 -13.09
CA ALA A 80 1.54 -3.77 -14.01
C ALA A 80 0.19 -3.85 -13.29
N LYS A 81 0.01 -4.85 -12.42
CA LYS A 81 -1.26 -5.09 -11.70
C LYS A 81 -1.03 -5.75 -10.36
N VAL A 82 -1.87 -5.43 -9.37
CA VAL A 82 -1.86 -6.08 -8.06
C VAL A 82 -3.23 -6.64 -7.72
N ASN A 83 -3.25 -7.92 -7.34
CA ASN A 83 -4.42 -8.56 -6.75
C ASN A 83 -4.10 -8.95 -5.31
N PHE A 84 -5.11 -8.90 -4.43
CA PHE A 84 -4.94 -9.26 -3.02
C PHE A 84 -5.92 -10.35 -2.60
N LEU A 85 -5.49 -11.18 -1.66
CA LEU A 85 -6.38 -12.03 -0.86
C LEU A 85 -5.95 -11.99 0.61
N ILE A 86 -6.88 -12.24 1.52
CA ILE A 86 -6.58 -12.48 2.93
C ILE A 86 -6.53 -14.00 3.10
N ARG A 87 -5.43 -14.51 3.67
CA ARG A 87 -5.26 -15.94 3.99
C ARG A 87 -6.10 -16.27 5.23
N PRO A 88 -6.51 -17.54 5.42
CA PRO A 88 -7.21 -17.97 6.64
C PRO A 88 -6.42 -17.69 7.92
N PHE A 89 -5.09 -17.62 7.84
CA PHE A 89 -4.19 -17.26 8.95
C PHE A 89 -4.15 -15.76 9.27
N GLY A 90 -4.98 -14.93 8.64
CA GLY A 90 -5.08 -13.48 8.93
C GLY A 90 -4.03 -12.60 8.23
N GLU A 91 -3.17 -13.18 7.40
CA GLU A 91 -2.18 -12.44 6.63
C GLU A 91 -2.70 -12.07 5.24
N LYS A 92 -2.32 -10.89 4.73
CA LYS A 92 -2.70 -10.48 3.38
C LYS A 92 -1.65 -10.94 2.37
N LYS A 93 -2.05 -11.78 1.41
CA LYS A 93 -1.23 -12.18 0.26
C LYS A 93 -1.49 -11.22 -0.90
N ALA A 94 -0.43 -10.70 -1.48
CA ALA A 94 -0.46 -9.88 -2.69
C ALA A 94 0.14 -10.65 -3.85
N TYR A 95 -0.55 -10.68 -4.98
CA TYR A 95 -0.02 -11.09 -6.28
C TYR A 95 0.29 -9.84 -7.08
N VAL A 96 1.56 -9.62 -7.35
CA VAL A 96 2.10 -8.42 -7.99
C VAL A 96 2.62 -8.84 -9.37
N ARG A 97 1.85 -8.56 -10.41
CA ARG A 97 2.27 -8.76 -11.79
C ARG A 97 3.22 -7.63 -12.18
N LEU A 98 4.42 -7.99 -12.62
CA LEU A 98 5.43 -7.02 -13.03
C LEU A 98 5.12 -6.47 -14.43
N ALA A 99 5.69 -5.32 -14.75
CA ALA A 99 5.74 -4.83 -16.13
C ALA A 99 6.56 -5.82 -16.99
N PRO A 100 6.27 -5.93 -18.30
CA PRO A 100 6.92 -6.90 -19.19
C PRO A 100 8.45 -6.66 -19.31
N ASP A 101 8.92 -5.45 -18.99
CA ASP A 101 10.33 -5.08 -19.02
C ASP A 101 11.15 -5.70 -17.87
N TYR A 102 10.48 -6.28 -16.86
CA TYR A 102 11.10 -6.87 -15.68
C TYR A 102 10.74 -8.35 -15.53
N ASN A 103 11.71 -9.17 -15.13
CA ASN A 103 11.51 -10.57 -14.80
C ASN A 103 11.37 -10.78 -13.29
N ALA A 104 10.36 -11.57 -12.90
CA ALA A 104 10.10 -11.89 -11.49
C ALA A 104 11.17 -12.79 -10.86
N LEU A 105 11.82 -13.66 -11.65
CA LEU A 105 12.92 -14.50 -11.18
C LEU A 105 14.15 -13.66 -10.82
N ASP A 106 14.58 -12.78 -11.73
CA ASP A 106 15.72 -11.88 -11.50
C ASP A 106 15.47 -10.95 -10.31
N ALA A 107 14.22 -10.47 -10.18
CA ALA A 107 13.77 -9.73 -9.02
C ALA A 107 13.84 -10.53 -7.72
N ALA A 108 13.43 -11.80 -7.74
CA ALA A 108 13.48 -12.66 -6.56
C ALA A 108 14.92 -12.97 -6.12
N ASN A 109 15.83 -13.19 -7.07
CA ASN A 109 17.26 -13.37 -6.82
C ASN A 109 17.87 -12.11 -6.18
N LYS A 110 17.49 -10.93 -6.67
CA LYS A 110 17.92 -9.65 -6.10
C LYS A 110 17.45 -9.43 -4.66
N ILE A 111 16.29 -9.98 -4.31
CA ILE A 111 15.76 -9.94 -2.95
C ILE A 111 16.40 -11.04 -2.07
N GLY A 112 17.02 -12.06 -2.67
CA GLY A 112 17.69 -13.16 -1.98
C GLY A 112 16.74 -14.28 -1.53
N ILE A 113 15.74 -14.58 -2.36
CA ILE A 113 14.66 -15.53 -2.03
C ILE A 113 14.90 -16.92 -2.63
N ILE A 114 15.65 -16.97 -3.74
CA ILE A 114 15.97 -18.13 -4.55
C ILE A 114 17.48 -18.27 -4.61
#